data_AF-A0AA41VIV7-F1
#
_entry.id   AF-A0AA41VIV7-F1
#
_cell.length_a   1.000
_cell.length_b   1.000
_cell.length_c   1.000
_cell.angle_alpha   90.00
_cell.angle_beta   90.00
_cell.angle_gamma   90.00
#
_symmetry.space_group_name_H-M   'P 1'
#
loop_
_entity.id
_entity.type
_entity.pdbx_description
1 polymer ?
#
loop_
_entity_poly.entity_id
_entity_poly.type
_entity_poly.pdbx_seq_one_letter_code
_entity_poly.pdbx_strand_id
1 'polypeptide(L)'
;MGEGVTKTQMLASAPSREILRKVQQENKSIQSDTELLRSQNGRLVQKCASSLSNQAPDESTMPASSCFIKNFRGRTVALGSYNTTAPPMEHAYSVIVEEIFDKDAELYDEEGKLGDVMIGQVINWPKPSVKPFWQ
;
A
#
# COMPACT_ATOMS: atom_id res chain seq x y z
N MET A 1 -55.62 48.46 2.87
CA MET A 1 -55.91 47.27 3.72
C MET A 1 -54.88 46.20 3.39
N GLY A 2 -54.00 45.90 4.36
CA GLY A 2 -53.32 44.62 4.61
C GLY A 2 -52.49 43.94 3.51
N GLU A 3 -51.17 44.06 3.61
CA GLU A 3 -50.15 43.19 3.01
C GLU A 3 -50.29 41.71 3.44
N GLY A 4 -49.82 40.78 2.60
CA GLY A 4 -49.70 39.37 2.96
C GLY A 4 -48.67 38.63 2.12
N VAL A 5 -47.38 38.89 2.33
CA VAL A 5 -46.28 38.04 1.86
C VAL A 5 -46.01 36.93 2.88
N THR A 6 -46.36 35.70 2.54
CA THR A 6 -46.02 34.51 3.33
C THR A 6 -44.52 34.23 3.21
N LYS A 7 -43.74 34.66 4.20
CA LYS A 7 -42.34 34.26 4.34
C LYS A 7 -42.28 32.88 5.02
N THR A 8 -42.05 31.84 4.22
CA THR A 8 -41.67 30.52 4.73
C THR A 8 -40.32 30.63 5.45
N GLN A 9 -40.35 30.64 6.77
CA GLN A 9 -39.16 30.65 7.62
C GLN A 9 -38.71 29.20 7.81
N MET A 10 -37.66 28.80 7.08
CA MET A 10 -36.95 27.54 7.34
C MET A 10 -36.16 27.70 8.65
N LEU A 11 -36.66 27.13 9.73
CA LEU A 11 -35.90 26.99 10.97
C LEU A 11 -34.88 25.89 10.77
N ALA A 12 -33.60 26.26 10.70
CA ALA A 12 -32.50 25.31 10.78
C ALA A 12 -32.59 24.58 12.14
N SER A 13 -32.88 23.28 12.10
CA SER A 13 -32.93 22.45 13.30
C SER A 13 -31.55 22.39 13.92
N ALA A 14 -31.35 23.04 15.07
CA ALA A 14 -30.15 22.86 15.86
C ALA A 14 -29.99 21.37 16.18
N PRO A 15 -28.82 20.76 15.98
CA PRO A 15 -28.63 19.35 16.29
C PRO A 15 -28.95 19.10 17.77
N SER A 16 -29.89 18.18 18.02
CA SER A 16 -30.29 17.79 19.37
C SER A 16 -29.06 17.40 20.21
N ARG A 17 -29.07 17.71 21.51
CA ARG A 17 -27.97 17.39 22.44
C ARG A 17 -27.62 15.90 22.45
N GLU A 18 -28.54 15.05 22.02
CA GLU A 18 -28.32 13.62 21.82
C GLU A 18 -27.39 13.29 20.63
N ILE A 19 -27.50 14.02 19.52
CA ILE A 19 -26.62 13.88 18.36
C ILE A 19 -25.19 14.25 18.75
N LEU A 20 -25.02 15.31 19.53
CA LEU A 20 -23.71 15.73 20.02
C LEU A 20 -23.04 14.65 20.88
N ARG A 21 -23.81 13.95 21.74
CA ARG A 21 -23.29 12.85 22.56
C ARG A 21 -22.86 11.65 21.71
N LYS A 22 -23.64 11.29 20.69
CA LYS A 22 -23.28 10.21 19.75
C LYS A 22 -22.01 10.54 18.97
N VAL A 23 -21.93 11.75 18.41
CA VAL A 23 -20.76 12.21 17.66
C VAL A 23 -19.52 12.29 18.54
N GLN A 24 -19.62 12.69 19.81
CA GLN A 24 -18.48 12.67 20.73
C GLN A 24 -18.03 11.25 21.09
N GLN A 25 -18.98 10.33 21.30
CA GLN A 25 -18.69 8.94 21.62
C GLN A 25 -18.05 8.21 20.44
N GLU A 26 -18.54 8.43 19.21
CA GLU A 26 -17.92 7.91 17.99
C GLU A 26 -16.52 8.49 17.77
N ASN A 27 -16.33 9.81 17.94
CA ASN A 27 -15.00 10.42 17.82
C ASN A 27 -13.99 9.83 18.83
N LYS A 28 -14.42 9.55 20.06
CA LYS A 28 -13.57 8.88 21.06
C LYS A 28 -13.21 7.45 20.65
N SER A 29 -14.15 6.72 20.03
CA SER A 29 -13.88 5.36 19.53
C SER A 29 -12.89 5.37 18.36
N ILE A 30 -13.11 6.24 17.37
CA ILE A 30 -12.26 6.34 16.17
C ILE A 30 -10.83 6.78 16.51
N GLN A 31 -10.65 7.68 17.49
CA GLN A 31 -9.31 8.05 17.97
C GLN A 31 -8.58 6.87 18.62
N SER A 32 -9.30 6.00 19.34
CA SER A 32 -8.72 4.80 19.95
C SER A 32 -8.20 3.81 18.90
N ASP A 33 -8.95 3.59 17.82
CA ASP A 33 -8.50 2.73 16.71
C ASP A 33 -7.28 3.31 15.98
N THR A 34 -7.22 4.65 15.87
CA THR A 34 -6.09 5.36 15.27
C THR A 34 -4.83 5.26 16.14
N GLU A 35 -4.95 5.34 17.47
CA GLU A 35 -3.83 5.11 18.40
C GLU A 35 -3.40 3.63 18.42
N LEU A 36 -4.32 2.68 18.30
CA LEU A 36 -4.00 1.24 18.22
C LEU A 36 -3.21 0.92 16.95
N LEU A 37 -3.60 1.49 15.80
CA LEU A 37 -2.86 1.38 14.54
C LEU A 37 -1.51 2.10 14.61
N ARG A 38 -1.43 3.27 15.23
CA ARG A 38 -0.17 3.98 15.46
C ARG A 38 0.77 3.21 16.40
N SER A 39 0.25 2.53 17.42
CA SER A 39 1.05 1.75 18.36
C SER A 39 1.55 0.44 17.74
N GLN A 40 0.78 -0.16 16.83
CA GLN A 40 1.26 -1.25 15.97
C GLN A 40 2.35 -0.78 14.99
N ASN A 41 2.18 0.40 14.36
CA ASN A 41 3.23 0.99 13.51
C ASN A 41 4.44 1.49 14.32
N GLY A 42 4.26 1.90 15.57
CA GLY A 42 5.33 2.35 16.47
C GLY A 42 6.19 1.21 17.01
N ARG A 43 5.61 0.02 17.21
CA ARG A 43 6.36 -1.21 17.55
C ARG A 43 7.22 -1.73 16.41
N LEU A 44 6.89 -1.39 15.17
CA LEU A 44 7.67 -1.78 13.98
C LEU A 44 8.86 -0.84 13.71
N VAL A 45 8.86 0.37 14.30
CA VAL A 45 9.92 1.37 14.11
C VAL A 45 11.01 1.32 15.20
N GLN A 46 10.73 0.77 16.39
CA GLN A 46 11.66 0.83 17.53
C GLN A 46 12.37 -0.47 17.91
N LYS A 47 12.41 -1.48 17.03
CA LYS A 47 13.28 -2.66 17.20
C LYS A 47 14.43 -2.73 16.19
N CYS A 48 14.91 -1.57 15.71
CA CYS A 48 16.09 -1.50 14.83
C CYS A 48 17.08 -0.40 15.26
N ALA A 49 17.07 0.01 16.53
CA ALA A 49 18.03 0.97 17.07
C ALA A 49 18.73 0.40 18.30
N SER A 50 19.49 -0.68 18.13
CA SER A 50 20.66 -0.95 18.97
C SER A 50 21.48 -2.10 18.41
N SER A 51 22.80 -1.86 18.39
CA SER A 51 23.87 -2.84 18.17
C SER A 51 24.37 -2.96 16.73
N LEU A 52 25.16 -1.95 16.36
CA LEU A 52 26.33 -2.12 15.50
C LEU A 52 27.20 -3.21 16.14
N SER A 53 27.12 -4.46 15.69
CA SER A 53 28.09 -5.49 16.07
C SER A 53 28.33 -6.42 14.90
N ASN A 54 29.59 -6.40 14.46
CA ASN A 54 30.12 -7.18 13.36
C ASN A 54 29.96 -8.68 13.65
N GLN A 55 29.05 -9.35 12.96
CA GLN A 55 29.07 -10.80 12.73
C GLN A 55 28.02 -11.16 11.66
N ALA A 56 28.47 -11.67 10.51
CA ALA A 56 27.67 -12.67 9.78
C ALA A 56 27.70 -13.98 10.60
N PRO A 57 26.87 -15.02 10.35
CA PRO A 57 25.74 -15.21 9.42
C PRO A 57 24.45 -15.71 10.13
N ASP A 58 23.27 -15.66 9.48
CA ASP A 58 22.22 -16.72 9.47
C ASP A 58 20.86 -16.21 8.95
N GLU A 59 20.56 -16.58 7.70
CA GLU A 59 19.38 -17.33 7.27
C GLU A 59 18.06 -17.29 8.09
N SER A 60 17.56 -16.12 8.51
CA SER A 60 16.14 -15.97 8.89
C SER A 60 15.56 -14.58 8.57
N THR A 61 16.12 -13.90 7.58
CA THR A 61 15.46 -12.75 6.96
C THR A 61 14.52 -13.31 5.91
N MET A 62 13.23 -13.43 6.22
CA MET A 62 12.23 -13.54 5.16
C MET A 62 12.56 -12.42 4.16
N PRO A 63 12.78 -12.72 2.88
CA PRO A 63 13.04 -11.66 1.92
C PRO A 63 11.90 -10.65 2.07
N ALA A 64 12.18 -9.36 1.86
CA ALA A 64 11.11 -8.45 1.53
C ALA A 64 10.27 -9.18 0.50
N SER A 65 9.02 -9.51 0.83
CA SER A 65 8.15 -10.15 -0.14
C SER A 65 8.10 -9.24 -1.36
N SER A 66 8.12 -7.92 -1.15
CA SER A 66 8.05 -6.89 -2.18
C SER A 66 9.40 -6.52 -2.84
N CYS A 67 9.33 -6.20 -4.12
CA CYS A 67 10.44 -5.87 -5.01
C CYS A 67 10.00 -4.82 -6.05
N PHE A 68 10.95 -4.01 -6.48
CA PHE A 68 10.79 -3.08 -7.58
C PHE A 68 11.11 -3.75 -8.90
N ILE A 69 10.15 -3.69 -9.81
CA ILE A 69 10.27 -4.16 -11.17
C ILE A 69 10.77 -3.01 -12.03
N LYS A 70 11.88 -3.22 -12.74
CA LYS A 70 12.49 -2.20 -13.61
C LYS A 70 12.46 -2.62 -15.08
N ASN A 71 12.28 -1.67 -15.97
CA ASN A 71 12.49 -1.92 -17.40
C ASN A 71 13.99 -1.99 -17.76
N PHE A 72 14.29 -2.32 -19.02
CA PHE A 72 15.66 -2.33 -19.56
C PHE A 72 16.39 -0.97 -19.46
N ARG A 73 15.63 0.12 -19.29
CA ARG A 73 16.18 1.48 -19.08
C ARG A 73 16.50 1.76 -17.60
N GLY A 74 16.31 0.80 -16.71
CA GLY A 74 16.57 0.89 -15.27
C GLY A 74 15.53 1.70 -14.49
N ARG A 75 14.43 2.11 -15.13
CA ARG A 75 13.32 2.84 -14.49
C ARG A 75 12.39 1.85 -13.80
N THR A 76 11.95 2.20 -12.60
CA THR A 76 10.93 1.41 -11.88
C THR A 76 9.59 1.57 -12.60
N VAL A 77 8.99 0.45 -13.00
CA VAL A 77 7.74 0.39 -13.75
C VAL A 77 6.60 -0.24 -12.95
N ALA A 78 6.91 -1.06 -11.95
CA ALA A 78 5.94 -1.65 -11.02
C ALA A 78 6.58 -2.01 -9.67
N LEU A 79 5.71 -2.26 -8.70
CA LEU A 79 5.99 -2.95 -7.45
C LEU A 79 5.33 -4.33 -7.54
N GLY A 80 6.00 -5.35 -7.01
CA GLY A 80 5.41 -6.68 -6.90
C GLY A 80 6.09 -7.49 -5.82
N SER A 81 5.64 -8.72 -5.59
CA SER A 81 6.26 -9.63 -4.63
C SER A 81 6.75 -10.94 -5.22
N TYR A 82 7.85 -11.48 -4.71
CA TYR A 82 8.41 -12.74 -5.20
C TYR A 82 7.42 -13.89 -4.99
N ASN A 83 7.07 -14.58 -6.07
CA ASN A 83 6.26 -15.77 -6.00
C ASN A 83 7.12 -16.97 -5.61
N THR A 84 7.02 -17.42 -4.36
CA THR A 84 7.73 -18.61 -3.84
C THR A 84 7.03 -19.92 -4.18
N THR A 85 5.83 -19.87 -4.77
CA THR A 85 5.05 -21.06 -5.17
C THR A 85 5.46 -21.57 -6.55
N ALA A 86 6.09 -20.71 -7.36
CA ALA A 86 6.59 -21.09 -8.68
C ALA A 86 7.97 -21.78 -8.58
N PRO A 87 8.27 -22.75 -9.45
CA PRO A 87 9.59 -23.35 -9.52
C PRO A 87 10.66 -22.29 -9.86
N PRO A 88 11.86 -22.37 -9.28
CA PRO A 88 12.91 -21.39 -9.52
C PRO A 88 13.37 -21.42 -10.97
N MET A 89 13.34 -20.26 -11.65
CA MET A 89 13.90 -20.08 -12.98
C MET A 89 15.34 -19.57 -12.90
N GLU A 90 16.18 -19.92 -13.89
CA GLU A 90 17.59 -19.56 -13.91
C GLU A 90 17.81 -18.05 -14.09
N HIS A 91 17.09 -17.43 -15.04
CA HIS A 91 17.31 -16.03 -15.45
C HIS A 91 16.16 -15.06 -15.13
N ALA A 92 15.06 -15.54 -14.55
CA ALA A 92 13.91 -14.73 -14.19
C ALA A 92 13.41 -15.03 -12.77
N TYR A 93 12.70 -14.07 -12.18
CA TYR A 93 11.85 -14.28 -11.02
C TYR A 93 10.40 -14.28 -11.46
N SER A 94 9.60 -15.19 -10.91
CA SER A 94 8.15 -15.05 -10.93
C SER A 94 7.74 -14.06 -9.85
N VAL A 95 7.05 -13.01 -10.24
CA VAL A 95 6.67 -11.89 -9.37
C VAL A 95 5.16 -11.66 -9.48
N ILE A 96 4.48 -11.51 -8.35
CA ILE A 96 3.07 -11.11 -8.27
C ILE A 96 3.03 -9.59 -8.35
N VAL A 97 2.33 -9.03 -9.33
CA VAL A 97 2.23 -7.57 -9.49
C VAL A 97 1.35 -6.98 -8.39
N GLU A 98 1.88 -6.05 -7.59
CA GLU A 98 1.15 -5.38 -6.51
C GLU A 98 0.70 -3.98 -6.91
N GLU A 99 1.52 -3.26 -7.69
CA GLU A 99 1.23 -1.91 -8.16
C GLU A 99 1.94 -1.63 -9.50
N ILE A 100 1.29 -0.89 -10.40
CA ILE A 100 1.86 -0.50 -11.70
C ILE A 100 2.05 1.01 -11.74
N PHE A 101 3.29 1.46 -11.96
CA PHE A 101 3.65 2.87 -12.09
C PHE A 101 3.70 3.34 -13.54
N ASP A 102 4.18 2.48 -14.44
CA ASP A 102 4.31 2.75 -15.87
C ASP A 102 3.49 1.73 -16.66
N LYS A 103 2.29 2.15 -17.07
CA LYS A 103 1.36 1.30 -17.83
C LYS A 103 1.84 1.05 -19.26
N ASP A 104 2.71 1.89 -19.78
CA ASP A 104 3.21 1.78 -21.15
C ASP A 104 4.44 0.89 -21.27
N ALA A 105 5.02 0.49 -20.14
CA ALA A 105 6.17 -0.40 -20.07
C ALA A 105 5.89 -1.74 -20.75
N GLU A 106 6.84 -2.21 -21.55
CA GLU A 106 6.77 -3.52 -22.22
C GLU A 106 7.01 -4.66 -21.23
N LEU A 107 6.28 -5.76 -21.41
CA LEU A 107 6.52 -7.00 -20.67
C LEU A 107 7.81 -7.68 -21.13
N TYR A 108 8.38 -8.51 -20.26
CA TYR A 108 9.66 -9.17 -20.54
C TYR A 108 9.52 -10.38 -21.45
N ASP A 109 8.56 -11.25 -21.17
CA ASP A 109 8.36 -12.56 -21.80
C ASP A 109 7.18 -12.60 -22.77
N GLU A 110 6.24 -11.65 -22.64
CA GLU A 110 5.03 -11.57 -23.44
C GLU A 110 4.99 -10.32 -24.33
N GLU A 111 4.35 -10.43 -25.50
CA GLU A 111 3.97 -9.27 -26.31
C GLU A 111 2.80 -8.56 -25.63
N GLY A 112 3.08 -7.47 -24.92
CA GLY A 112 2.07 -6.71 -24.20
C GLY A 112 2.65 -5.57 -23.37
N LYS A 113 1.76 -4.76 -22.80
CA LYS A 113 2.13 -3.69 -21.87
C LYS A 113 1.83 -4.11 -20.45
N LEU A 114 2.59 -3.56 -19.51
CA LEU A 114 2.38 -3.77 -18.09
C LEU A 114 1.01 -3.25 -17.65
N GLY A 115 0.46 -2.25 -18.33
CA GLY A 115 -0.90 -1.76 -18.12
C GLY A 115 -2.01 -2.76 -18.44
N ASP A 116 -1.73 -3.80 -19.23
CA ASP A 116 -2.67 -4.87 -19.56
C ASP A 116 -2.69 -5.97 -18.46
N VAL A 117 -1.67 -5.98 -17.59
CA VAL A 117 -1.54 -6.94 -16.49
C VAL A 117 -2.42 -6.52 -15.32
N MET A 118 -3.20 -7.46 -14.79
CA MET A 118 -4.00 -7.21 -13.60
C MET A 118 -3.15 -7.24 -12.33
N ILE A 119 -3.44 -6.35 -11.38
CA ILE A 119 -2.86 -6.43 -10.04
C ILE A 119 -3.22 -7.79 -9.41
N GLY A 120 -2.22 -8.47 -8.85
CA GLY A 120 -2.30 -9.83 -8.33
C GLY A 120 -1.91 -10.92 -9.34
N GLN A 121 -1.70 -10.58 -10.62
CA GLN A 121 -1.22 -11.52 -11.62
C GLN A 121 0.27 -11.81 -11.44
N VAL A 122 0.67 -13.05 -11.74
CA VAL A 122 2.07 -13.47 -11.74
C VAL A 122 2.66 -13.21 -13.12
N ILE A 123 3.79 -12.51 -13.17
CA ILE A 123 4.59 -12.28 -14.38
C ILE A 123 6.02 -12.77 -14.14
N ASN A 124 6.74 -13.10 -15.22
CA ASN A 124 8.17 -13.36 -15.11
C ASN A 124 8.96 -12.10 -15.44
N TRP A 125 9.97 -11.80 -14.64
CA TRP A 125 10.81 -10.64 -14.83
C TRP A 125 12.29 -10.97 -14.66
N PRO A 126 13.20 -10.39 -15.46
CA PRO A 126 14.61 -10.75 -15.42
C PRO A 126 15.21 -10.33 -14.09
N LYS A 127 15.92 -11.27 -13.44
CA LYS A 127 16.58 -11.06 -12.15
C LYS A 127 17.40 -9.75 -12.06
N PRO A 128 18.22 -9.35 -13.08
CA PRO A 128 18.99 -8.10 -12.99
C PRO A 128 18.13 -6.83 -12.95
N SER A 129 16.88 -6.91 -13.41
CA SER A 129 15.94 -5.80 -13.43
C SER A 129 14.94 -5.82 -12.27
N VAL A 130 15.07 -6.78 -11.34
CA VAL A 130 14.30 -6.81 -10.10
C VAL A 130 15.20 -6.35 -8.96
N LYS A 131 14.73 -5.36 -8.19
CA LYS A 131 15.43 -4.89 -6.99
C LYS A 131 14.63 -5.18 -5.72
N PRO A 132 15.23 -5.74 -4.66
CA PRO A 132 14.55 -5.86 -3.37
C PRO A 132 14.18 -4.47 -2.83
N PHE A 133 13.05 -4.37 -2.15
CA PHE A 133 12.53 -3.10 -1.60
C PHE A 133 13.40 -2.51 -0.48
N TRP A 134 14.20 -3.33 0.22
CA TRP A 134 15.17 -2.85 1.22
C TRP A 134 16.53 -2.58 0.56
N GLN A 135 16.82 -1.32 0.28
CA GLN A 135 18.15 -0.86 -0.12
C GLN A 135 18.42 0.54 0.43
#